data_AF-A0A8C1UUQ0-F1
#
_entry.id   AF-A0A8C1UUQ0-F1
#
_cell.length_a   1.000
_cell.length_b   1.000
_cell.length_c   1.000
_cell.angle_alpha   90.00
_cell.angle_beta   90.00
_cell.angle_gamma   90.00
#
_symmetry.space_group_name_H-M   'P 1'
#
loop_
_entity.id
_entity.type
_entity.pdbx_description
1 polymer ?
#
loop_
_entity_poly.entity_id
_entity_poly.type
_entity_poly.pdbx_seq_one_letter_code
_entity_poly.pdbx_strand_id
1 'polypeptide(L)'
;LCCGAMKVYQSVLLLFCCQFLHTLALDCSVMSGNLKQIDAGSGSVVGVNNLNEVFVLIDNVFTKISGSLKHFSVGPAGQLGVNQANNIFKFQSGMFIHFPGEELQRAK
;
A
#
# COMPACT_ATOMS: atom_id res chain seq x y z
N LEU A 1 54.06 -19.12 -4.77
CA LEU A 1 53.05 -18.99 -3.70
C LEU A 1 52.03 -17.85 -3.90
N CYS A 2 52.30 -16.81 -4.71
CA CYS A 2 51.44 -15.61 -4.77
C CYS A 2 50.16 -15.69 -5.64
N CYS A 3 50.05 -16.65 -6.57
CA CYS A 3 48.87 -16.75 -7.46
C CYS A 3 47.64 -17.40 -6.80
N GLY A 4 47.85 -18.28 -5.80
CA GLY A 4 46.75 -18.93 -5.06
C GLY A 4 46.06 -18.01 -4.06
N ALA A 5 46.83 -17.16 -3.36
CA ALA A 5 46.31 -16.23 -2.36
C ALA A 5 45.35 -15.17 -2.95
N MET A 6 45.61 -14.70 -4.17
CA MET A 6 44.77 -13.69 -4.85
C MET A 6 43.40 -14.25 -5.28
N LYS A 7 43.34 -15.54 -5.67
CA LYS A 7 42.08 -16.24 -5.98
C LYS A 7 41.25 -16.47 -4.72
N VAL A 8 41.90 -16.84 -3.61
CA VAL A 8 41.24 -17.03 -2.31
C VAL A 8 40.67 -15.70 -1.79
N TYR A 9 41.41 -14.58 -1.89
CA TYR A 9 40.91 -13.27 -1.49
C TYR A 9 39.70 -12.82 -2.32
N GLN A 10 39.74 -12.98 -3.64
CA GLN A 10 38.58 -12.71 -4.50
C GLN A 10 37.38 -13.59 -4.14
N SER A 11 37.58 -14.89 -3.90
CA SER A 11 36.50 -15.79 -3.49
C SER A 11 35.91 -15.43 -2.13
N VAL A 12 36.74 -15.05 -1.15
CA VAL A 12 36.29 -14.61 0.18
C VAL A 12 35.57 -13.27 0.11
N LEU A 13 36.06 -12.32 -0.69
CA LEU A 13 35.41 -11.02 -0.92
C LEU A 13 34.06 -11.18 -1.63
N LEU A 14 33.96 -12.08 -2.61
CA LEU A 14 32.71 -12.40 -3.32
C LEU A 14 31.68 -13.05 -2.39
N LEU A 15 32.12 -13.93 -1.48
CA LEU A 15 31.26 -14.55 -0.47
C LEU A 15 30.74 -13.53 0.55
N PHE A 16 31.60 -12.65 1.07
CA PHE A 16 31.18 -11.55 1.94
C PHE A 16 30.22 -10.58 1.22
N CYS A 17 30.49 -10.26 -0.05
CA CYS A 17 29.61 -9.45 -0.88
C CYS A 17 28.24 -10.13 -1.10
N CYS A 18 28.20 -11.43 -1.37
CA CYS A 18 26.96 -12.21 -1.47
C CYS A 18 26.18 -12.21 -0.16
N GLN A 19 26.82 -12.40 1.00
CA GLN A 19 26.14 -12.37 2.29
C GLN A 19 25.59 -10.97 2.62
N PHE A 20 26.30 -9.89 2.23
CA PHE A 20 25.82 -8.51 2.38
C PHE A 20 24.64 -8.17 1.44
N LEU A 21 24.59 -8.81 0.27
CA LEU A 21 23.48 -8.68 -0.70
C LEU A 21 22.22 -9.46 -0.27
N HIS A 22 22.35 -10.59 0.43
CA HIS A 22 21.20 -11.37 0.92
C HIS A 22 20.47 -10.69 2.11
N THR A 23 21.13 -9.82 2.86
CA THR A 23 20.54 -9.15 4.05
C THR A 23 19.55 -8.03 3.73
N LEU A 24 19.36 -7.69 2.44
CA LEU A 24 18.50 -6.58 2.01
C LEU A 24 17.11 -7.03 1.52
N ALA A 25 16.81 -8.33 1.57
CA ALA A 25 15.49 -8.83 1.20
C ALA A 25 14.44 -8.43 2.25
N LEU A 26 13.30 -7.89 1.80
CA LEU A 26 12.14 -7.73 2.68
C LEU A 26 11.53 -9.11 2.97
N ASP A 27 11.28 -9.39 4.25
CA ASP A 27 10.50 -10.56 4.67
C ASP A 27 9.01 -10.22 4.60
N CYS A 28 8.35 -10.71 3.56
CA CYS A 28 6.95 -10.43 3.27
C CYS A 28 6.11 -11.70 3.44
N SER A 29 4.95 -11.58 4.08
CA SER A 29 3.96 -12.66 4.16
C SER A 29 2.74 -12.36 3.30
N VAL A 30 2.11 -13.41 2.77
CA VAL A 30 0.87 -13.29 1.99
C VAL A 30 -0.29 -13.07 2.96
N MET A 31 -1.13 -12.06 2.67
CA MET A 31 -2.40 -11.85 3.36
C MET A 31 -3.57 -12.24 2.44
N SER A 32 -4.59 -12.87 3.01
CA SER A 32 -5.80 -13.22 2.28
C SER A 32 -6.57 -11.97 1.83
N GLY A 33 -6.89 -11.90 0.54
CA GLY A 33 -7.63 -10.80 -0.06
C GLY A 33 -7.37 -10.71 -1.56
N ASN A 34 -8.22 -9.99 -2.29
CA ASN A 34 -8.02 -9.67 -3.70
C ASN A 34 -8.34 -8.19 -3.93
N LEU A 35 -7.31 -7.35 -3.94
CA LEU A 35 -7.43 -5.90 -4.07
C LEU A 35 -6.69 -5.43 -5.33
N LYS A 36 -7.17 -4.34 -5.92
CA LYS A 36 -6.48 -3.63 -7.01
C LYS A 36 -5.69 -2.42 -6.52
N GLN A 37 -6.06 -1.91 -5.34
CA GLN A 37 -5.37 -0.81 -4.68
C GLN A 37 -5.49 -0.98 -3.15
N ILE A 38 -4.42 -0.60 -2.46
CA ILE A 38 -4.28 -0.61 -1.00
C ILE A 38 -3.64 0.71 -0.55
N ASP A 39 -3.99 1.18 0.65
CA ASP A 39 -3.35 2.31 1.31
C ASP A 39 -3.24 2.04 2.81
N ALA A 40 -2.17 2.55 3.43
CA ALA A 40 -1.89 2.34 4.84
C ALA A 40 -1.47 3.67 5.49
N GLY A 41 -2.14 4.03 6.57
CA GLY A 41 -1.94 5.31 7.24
C GLY A 41 -2.71 5.40 8.54
N SER A 42 -2.16 6.14 9.52
CA SER A 42 -2.78 6.34 10.84
C SER A 42 -3.22 5.03 11.54
N GLY A 43 -2.41 3.97 11.42
CA GLY A 43 -2.69 2.67 12.04
C GLY A 43 -3.83 1.88 11.38
N SER A 44 -4.33 2.33 10.24
CA SER A 44 -5.36 1.66 9.45
C SER A 44 -4.79 1.20 8.11
N VAL A 45 -5.38 0.13 7.56
CA VAL A 45 -5.11 -0.32 6.19
C VAL A 45 -6.45 -0.44 5.48
N VAL A 46 -6.55 0.15 4.30
CA VAL A 46 -7.76 0.17 3.51
C VAL A 46 -7.46 -0.19 2.07
N GLY A 47 -8.49 -0.57 1.31
CA GLY A 47 -8.30 -0.84 -0.11
C GLY A 47 -9.60 -1.10 -0.84
N VAL A 48 -9.47 -1.32 -2.15
CA VAL A 48 -10.59 -1.62 -3.03
C VAL A 48 -10.24 -2.75 -3.98
N ASN A 49 -11.24 -3.51 -4.42
CA ASN A 49 -11.06 -4.59 -5.40
C ASN A 49 -11.51 -4.18 -6.82
N ASN A 50 -11.42 -5.12 -7.76
CA ASN A 50 -11.80 -4.91 -9.15
C ASN A 50 -13.29 -4.56 -9.35
N LEU A 51 -14.15 -4.94 -8.41
CA LEU A 51 -15.59 -4.64 -8.41
C LEU A 51 -15.92 -3.29 -7.73
N ASN A 52 -14.90 -2.48 -7.40
CA ASN A 52 -15.04 -1.24 -6.63
C ASN A 52 -15.63 -1.46 -5.21
N GLU A 53 -15.57 -2.67 -4.68
CA GLU A 53 -15.95 -2.93 -3.28
C GLU A 53 -14.86 -2.40 -2.35
N VAL A 54 -15.27 -1.87 -1.19
CA VAL A 54 -14.40 -1.16 -0.25
C VAL A 54 -14.10 -2.05 0.94
N PHE A 55 -12.82 -2.12 1.33
CA PHE A 55 -12.35 -2.97 2.41
C PHE A 55 -11.53 -2.17 3.44
N VAL A 56 -11.68 -2.55 4.70
CA VAL A 56 -10.83 -2.12 5.83
C VAL A 56 -10.23 -3.35 6.46
N LEU A 57 -8.93 -3.30 6.80
CA LEU A 57 -8.29 -4.37 7.55
C LEU A 57 -8.71 -4.30 9.03
N ILE A 58 -9.45 -5.30 9.48
CA ILE A 58 -9.94 -5.44 10.86
C ILE A 58 -9.53 -6.83 11.32
N ASP A 59 -8.85 -6.93 12.46
CA ASP A 59 -8.37 -8.20 13.03
C ASP A 59 -7.63 -9.08 12.00
N ASN A 60 -6.75 -8.45 11.21
CA ASN A 60 -5.96 -9.07 10.13
C ASN A 60 -6.78 -9.65 8.96
N VAL A 61 -8.05 -9.27 8.84
CA VAL A 61 -8.94 -9.67 7.75
C VAL A 61 -9.46 -8.44 7.00
N PHE A 62 -9.32 -8.43 5.67
CA PHE A 62 -9.94 -7.41 4.84
C PHE A 62 -11.46 -7.58 4.86
N THR A 63 -12.13 -6.73 5.65
CA THR A 63 -13.58 -6.75 5.85
C THR A 63 -14.24 -5.75 4.93
N LYS A 64 -15.21 -6.22 4.13
CA LYS A 64 -15.99 -5.36 3.23
C LYS A 64 -16.88 -4.41 4.03
N ILE A 65 -16.89 -3.14 3.63
CA ILE A 65 -17.79 -2.11 4.16
C ILE A 65 -18.68 -1.55 3.05
N SER A 66 -19.79 -0.90 3.44
CA SER A 66 -20.71 -0.27 2.50
C SER A 66 -20.05 0.87 1.73
N GLY A 67 -20.13 0.84 0.40
CA GLY A 67 -19.56 1.87 -0.48
C GLY A 67 -19.21 1.30 -1.85
N SER A 68 -18.95 2.18 -2.82
CA SER A 68 -18.38 1.80 -4.10
C SER A 68 -17.34 2.83 -4.54
N LEU A 69 -16.06 2.44 -4.44
CA LEU A 69 -14.92 3.32 -4.69
C LEU A 69 -13.92 2.65 -5.63
N LYS A 70 -13.33 3.44 -6.53
CA LYS A 70 -12.22 2.97 -7.38
C LYS A 70 -10.85 3.20 -6.74
N HIS A 71 -10.79 4.05 -5.71
CA HIS A 71 -9.60 4.35 -4.92
C HIS A 71 -10.02 4.76 -3.52
N PHE A 72 -9.33 4.24 -2.49
CA PHE A 72 -9.61 4.52 -1.09
C PHE A 72 -8.30 4.73 -0.32
N SER A 73 -8.24 5.82 0.44
CA SER A 73 -7.04 6.28 1.14
C SER A 73 -7.34 6.62 2.59
N VAL A 74 -6.33 6.45 3.44
CA VAL A 74 -6.42 6.69 4.89
C VAL A 74 -5.17 7.39 5.41
N GLY A 75 -5.36 8.35 6.31
CA GLY A 75 -4.25 9.03 6.98
C GLY A 75 -4.74 10.03 8.04
N PRO A 76 -3.87 10.95 8.50
CA PRO A 76 -4.23 11.92 9.54
C PRO A 76 -5.40 12.83 9.17
N ALA A 77 -5.66 13.05 7.88
CA ALA A 77 -6.80 13.83 7.38
C ALA A 77 -8.15 13.07 7.41
N GLY A 78 -8.11 11.78 7.78
CA GLY A 78 -9.24 10.86 7.77
C GLY A 78 -9.20 9.87 6.60
N GLN A 79 -10.36 9.32 6.29
CA GLN A 79 -10.56 8.32 5.24
C GLN A 79 -11.28 8.96 4.05
N LEU A 80 -10.65 8.93 2.88
CA LEU A 80 -11.11 9.60 1.67
C LEU A 80 -11.11 8.63 0.49
N GLY A 81 -12.13 8.71 -0.35
CA GLY A 81 -12.24 7.86 -1.53
C GLY A 81 -12.86 8.56 -2.71
N VAL A 82 -12.65 8.00 -3.89
CA VAL A 82 -13.32 8.45 -5.12
C VAL A 82 -14.06 7.30 -5.78
N ASN A 83 -15.26 7.56 -6.28
CA ASN A 83 -16.04 6.56 -7.02
C ASN A 83 -15.67 6.55 -8.52
N GLN A 84 -16.33 5.66 -9.28
CA GLN A 84 -16.13 5.54 -10.73
C GLN A 84 -16.44 6.84 -11.48
N ALA A 85 -17.41 7.63 -11.00
CA ALA A 85 -17.81 8.93 -11.55
C ALA A 85 -16.93 10.11 -11.10
N ASN A 86 -15.80 9.84 -10.44
CA ASN A 86 -14.89 10.84 -9.89
C ASN A 86 -15.48 11.73 -8.77
N ASN A 87 -16.60 11.33 -8.17
CA ASN A 87 -17.10 12.02 -6.99
C ASN A 87 -16.23 11.66 -5.78
N ILE A 88 -15.92 12.66 -4.96
CA ILE A 88 -15.08 12.51 -3.78
C ILE A 88 -15.98 12.24 -2.58
N PHE A 89 -15.57 11.32 -1.72
CA PHE A 89 -16.27 10.97 -0.49
C PHE A 89 -15.32 11.00 0.68
N LYS A 90 -15.81 11.46 1.82
CA LYS A 90 -15.13 11.35 3.12
C LYS A 90 -15.92 10.40 4.01
N PHE A 91 -15.26 9.41 4.59
CA PHE A 91 -15.90 8.48 5.52
C PHE A 91 -16.03 9.14 6.89
N GLN A 92 -17.27 9.29 7.36
CA GLN A 92 -17.61 9.92 8.65
C GLN A 92 -18.84 9.23 9.23
N SER A 93 -18.86 9.04 10.56
CA SER A 93 -20.02 8.46 11.26
C SER A 93 -20.50 7.12 10.67
N GLY A 94 -19.56 6.29 10.21
CA GLY A 94 -19.85 4.96 9.65
C GLY A 94 -20.32 4.93 8.19
N MET A 95 -20.35 6.07 7.49
CA MET A 95 -20.80 6.14 6.10
C MET A 95 -19.92 7.05 5.23
N PHE A 96 -19.94 6.82 3.92
CA PHE A 96 -19.33 7.72 2.93
C PHE A 96 -20.24 8.91 2.66
N ILE A 97 -19.78 10.11 3.04
CA ILE A 97 -20.47 11.36 2.78
C ILE A 97 -19.84 12.01 1.55
N HIS A 98 -20.67 12.44 0.59
CA HIS A 98 -20.20 13.17 -0.58
C HIS A 98 -19.47 14.43 -0.12
N PHE A 99 -18.20 14.53 -0.50
CA PHE A 99 -17.37 15.68 -0.22
C PHE A 99 -17.33 16.50 -1.52
N PRO A 100 -18.08 17.61 -1.61
CA PRO A 100 -17.93 18.51 -2.74
C PRO A 100 -16.50 19.04 -2.64
N GLY A 101 -15.59 18.50 -3.46
CA GLY A 101 -14.27 19.09 -3.60
C GLY A 101 -14.49 20.58 -3.88
N GLU A 102 -13.70 21.45 -3.26
CA GLU A 102 -13.70 22.82 -3.74
C GLU A 102 -13.36 22.75 -5.22
N GLU A 103 -14.31 23.18 -6.06
CA GLU A 103 -14.00 23.51 -7.43
C GLU A 103 -12.93 24.58 -7.30
N LEU A 104 -11.66 24.18 -7.45
CA LEU A 104 -10.57 25.09 -7.69
C LEU A 104 -11.04 25.90 -8.89
N GLN A 105 -11.60 27.09 -8.60
CA GLN A 105 -11.86 28.14 -9.56
C GLN A 105 -10.59 28.19 -10.38
N ARG A 106 -10.67 27.61 -11.58
CA ARG A 106 -9.56 27.43 -12.49
C ARG A 106 -8.89 28.79 -12.55
N ALA A 107 -7.73 28.91 -11.91
CA ALA A 107 -6.92 30.11 -11.97
C ALA A 107 -6.75 30.38 -13.46
N LYS A 108 -7.44 31.42 -13.91
CA LYS A 108 -7.49 31.85 -15.29
C LYS A 108 -6.42 32.90 -15.49
#